data_AF-A0AAV6XNH8-F1
#
_entry.id   AF-A0AAV6XNH8-F1
#
_cell.length_a   1.000
_cell.length_b   1.000
_cell.length_c   1.000
_cell.angle_alpha   90.00
_cell.angle_beta   90.00
_cell.angle_gamma   90.00
#
_symmetry.space_group_name_H-M   'P 1'
#
loop_
_entity.id
_entity.type
_entity.pdbx_description
1 polymer ?
#
loop_
_entity_poly.entity_id
_entity_poly.type
_entity_poly.pdbx_seq_one_letter_code
_entity_poly.pdbx_strand_id
1 'polypeptide(L)'
;MIYDLERSCPIFCTTSSFTAQVSAGIKFDRGVSSCLKYLEAVPWSEEEEEKLRELFTKLNIDDATTADILDRLTIPTHAESQRSLAKQLICSITTCTDANARNELKSLVKGLLCKSSVYEKNYPDLNKDDILSVCESCVGLLTSLLEEASTTNNTVQKSTKREKDKPLLERISKQVDNINWLLDILLDHQMAEEFVDLWANQRELLKMHENVSPMIRYELSRVSAILFIAMGTRKLHCRSEARLGLLQVWFRPMLLDFGWLQRCKKGLDMKALEEAMGQSLLTLPLKEQYTLFMDWFRCFSKNGTECPNLSKAFQIWWRRSFLRGSETLAIESR
;
A
#
# COMPACT_ATOMS: atom_id res chain seq x y z
N MET A 1 -27.54 -9.19 39.06
CA MET A 1 -26.23 -8.51 38.97
C MET A 1 -25.08 -9.51 39.13
N ILE A 2 -25.17 -10.69 38.51
CA ILE A 2 -24.11 -11.72 38.47
C ILE A 2 -24.25 -12.43 37.11
N TYR A 3 -23.98 -11.71 36.02
CA TYR A 3 -23.98 -12.28 34.65
C TYR A 3 -22.89 -11.68 33.76
N ASP A 4 -21.94 -10.91 34.32
CA ASP A 4 -20.95 -10.13 33.53
C ASP A 4 -19.49 -10.35 33.92
N LEU A 5 -19.15 -11.42 34.66
CA LEU A 5 -17.76 -11.70 35.08
C LEU A 5 -17.14 -12.97 34.46
N GLU A 6 -17.85 -13.69 33.59
CA GLU A 6 -17.36 -14.89 32.90
C GLU A 6 -16.85 -14.65 31.48
N ARG A 7 -16.59 -13.40 31.10
CA ARG A 7 -15.89 -13.11 29.84
C ARG A 7 -14.37 -13.17 30.07
N SER A 8 -13.80 -14.29 29.66
CA SER A 8 -12.40 -14.39 29.20
C SER A 8 -11.32 -14.13 30.28
N CYS A 9 -11.30 -14.90 31.37
CA CYS A 9 -10.15 -14.90 32.27
C CYS A 9 -9.14 -15.99 31.85
N PRO A 10 -7.88 -15.64 31.51
CA PRO A 10 -6.85 -16.62 31.11
C PRO A 10 -6.58 -17.70 32.17
N ILE A 11 -6.87 -17.36 33.43
CA ILE A 11 -6.74 -18.24 34.58
C ILE A 11 -7.69 -19.44 34.45
N PHE A 12 -8.91 -19.25 33.96
CA PHE A 12 -9.90 -20.34 33.86
C PHE A 12 -9.62 -21.30 32.71
N CYS A 13 -9.13 -20.82 31.55
CA CYS A 13 -8.75 -21.69 30.44
C CYS A 13 -7.55 -22.57 30.81
N THR A 14 -6.53 -21.95 31.41
CA THR A 14 -5.34 -22.67 31.90
C THR A 14 -5.71 -23.69 32.98
N THR A 15 -6.59 -23.32 33.91
CA THR A 15 -7.09 -24.22 34.97
C THR A 15 -7.90 -25.35 34.38
N SER A 16 -8.78 -25.07 33.42
CA SER A 16 -9.63 -26.07 32.76
C SER A 16 -8.81 -27.12 32.01
N SER A 17 -7.77 -26.68 31.30
CA SER A 17 -6.87 -27.60 30.58
C SER A 17 -6.05 -28.49 31.55
N PHE A 18 -5.60 -27.94 32.68
CA PHE A 18 -4.94 -28.72 33.74
C PHE A 18 -5.91 -29.71 34.40
N THR A 19 -7.14 -29.29 34.69
CA THR A 19 -8.17 -30.18 35.24
C THR A 19 -8.58 -31.27 34.28
N ALA A 20 -8.60 -31.01 32.96
CA ALA A 20 -8.84 -32.03 31.95
C ALA A 20 -7.72 -33.10 31.98
N GLN A 21 -6.46 -32.67 32.06
CA GLN A 21 -5.30 -33.56 32.14
C GLN A 21 -5.33 -34.45 33.39
N VAL A 22 -5.62 -33.86 34.55
CA VAL A 22 -5.75 -34.59 35.82
C VAL A 22 -6.95 -35.54 35.80
N SER A 23 -8.10 -35.10 35.29
CA SER A 23 -9.32 -35.91 35.20
C SER A 23 -9.18 -37.11 34.26
N ALA A 24 -8.47 -36.94 33.14
CA ALA A 24 -8.13 -38.04 32.23
C ALA A 24 -7.18 -39.04 32.90
N GLY A 25 -6.20 -38.56 33.67
CA GLY A 25 -5.27 -39.40 34.43
C GLY A 25 -5.94 -40.27 35.51
N ILE A 26 -7.03 -39.79 36.11
CA ILE A 26 -7.83 -40.54 37.10
C ILE A 26 -9.03 -41.28 36.50
N LYS A 27 -9.18 -41.32 35.16
CA LYS A 27 -10.32 -41.92 34.44
C LYS A 27 -11.69 -41.39 34.89
N PHE A 28 -11.78 -40.09 35.18
CA PHE A 28 -13.03 -39.43 35.55
C PHE A 28 -13.72 -38.80 34.33
N ASP A 29 -14.41 -39.64 33.56
CA ASP A 29 -14.98 -39.29 32.24
C ASP A 29 -15.95 -38.10 32.31
N ARG A 30 -16.73 -37.98 33.40
CA ARG A 30 -17.70 -36.89 33.59
C ARG A 30 -17.01 -35.53 33.74
N GLY A 31 -15.83 -35.50 34.37
CA GLY A 31 -15.02 -34.29 34.53
C GLY A 31 -14.30 -33.92 33.24
N VAL A 32 -13.77 -34.91 32.53
CA VAL A 32 -13.18 -34.71 31.20
C VAL A 32 -14.19 -34.10 30.24
N SER A 33 -15.40 -34.69 30.13
CA SER A 33 -16.47 -34.16 29.28
C SER A 33 -16.90 -32.73 29.66
N SER A 34 -16.93 -32.41 30.96
CA SER A 34 -17.26 -31.05 31.42
C SER A 34 -16.17 -30.03 31.07
N CYS A 35 -14.88 -30.43 31.17
CA CYS A 35 -13.76 -29.57 30.78
C CYS A 35 -13.72 -29.35 29.26
N LEU A 36 -13.96 -30.40 28.47
CA LEU A 36 -14.00 -30.29 27.00
C LEU A 36 -15.13 -29.35 26.55
N LYS A 37 -16.33 -29.46 27.13
CA LYS A 37 -17.44 -28.52 26.83
C LYS A 37 -17.10 -27.07 27.19
N TYR A 38 -16.37 -26.86 28.27
CA TYR A 38 -15.91 -25.51 28.62
C TYR A 38 -14.90 -24.99 27.60
N LEU A 39 -13.89 -25.80 27.25
CA LEU A 39 -12.88 -25.42 26.27
C LEU A 39 -13.51 -25.10 24.92
N GLU A 40 -14.44 -25.92 24.44
CA GLU A 40 -15.19 -25.70 23.21
C GLU A 40 -15.98 -24.38 23.21
N ALA A 41 -16.52 -23.96 24.35
CA ALA A 41 -17.36 -22.76 24.44
C ALA A 41 -16.58 -21.43 24.57
N VAL A 42 -15.31 -21.46 24.99
CA VAL A 42 -14.53 -20.23 25.27
C VAL A 42 -13.57 -19.86 24.14
N PRO A 43 -13.37 -18.55 23.87
CA PRO A 43 -12.27 -18.10 23.01
C PRO A 43 -10.92 -18.32 23.71
N TRP A 44 -9.88 -18.59 22.93
CA TRP A 44 -8.53 -18.83 23.42
C TRP A 44 -7.58 -17.73 22.94
N SER A 45 -6.56 -17.40 23.73
CA SER A 45 -5.42 -16.62 23.25
C SER A 45 -4.46 -17.48 22.44
N GLU A 46 -3.54 -16.87 21.69
CA GLU A 46 -2.51 -17.60 20.93
C GLU A 46 -1.67 -18.52 21.83
N GLU A 47 -1.32 -18.07 23.04
CA GLU A 47 -0.57 -18.87 24.01
C GLU A 47 -1.41 -20.01 24.60
N GLU A 48 -2.73 -19.83 24.71
CA GLU A 48 -3.65 -20.88 25.13
C GLU A 48 -3.85 -21.92 24.03
N GLU A 49 -3.97 -21.50 22.76
CA GLU A 49 -4.04 -22.40 21.62
C GLU A 49 -2.81 -23.30 21.53
N GLU A 50 -1.59 -22.75 21.70
CA GLU A 50 -0.36 -23.55 21.65
C GLU A 50 -0.31 -24.59 22.78
N LYS A 51 -0.72 -24.20 23.99
CA LYS A 51 -0.85 -25.14 25.12
C LYS A 51 -1.89 -26.21 24.84
N LEU A 52 -3.02 -25.85 24.25
CA LEU A 52 -4.07 -26.81 23.87
C LEU A 52 -3.55 -27.78 22.81
N ARG A 53 -2.82 -27.30 21.78
CA ARG A 53 -2.16 -28.18 20.80
C ARG A 53 -1.28 -29.22 21.48
N GLU A 54 -0.38 -28.78 22.37
CA GLU A 54 0.49 -29.68 23.12
C GLU A 54 -0.29 -30.69 23.97
N LEU A 55 -1.37 -30.26 24.61
CA LEU A 55 -2.20 -31.10 25.46
C LEU A 55 -2.93 -32.17 24.64
N PHE A 56 -3.54 -31.79 23.52
CA PHE A 56 -4.25 -32.71 22.64
C PHE A 56 -3.31 -33.66 21.87
N THR A 57 -2.02 -33.30 21.70
CA THR A 57 -1.03 -34.27 21.18
C THR A 57 -0.69 -35.35 22.21
N LYS A 58 -0.79 -35.02 23.51
CA LYS A 58 -0.45 -35.92 24.63
C LYS A 58 -1.66 -36.73 25.12
N LEU A 59 -2.87 -36.22 24.93
CA LEU A 59 -4.13 -36.81 25.38
C LEU A 59 -4.83 -37.52 24.21
N ASN A 60 -4.84 -38.85 24.23
CA ASN A 60 -5.57 -39.66 23.26
C ASN A 60 -7.02 -39.82 23.73
N ILE A 61 -7.83 -38.78 23.58
CA ILE A 61 -9.24 -38.75 24.02
C ILE A 61 -10.16 -38.93 22.80
N ASP A 62 -10.88 -40.06 22.77
CA ASP A 62 -11.90 -40.36 21.75
C ASP A 62 -13.27 -39.85 22.23
N ASP A 63 -13.50 -38.54 22.08
CA ASP A 63 -14.75 -37.85 22.42
C ASP A 63 -15.14 -36.89 21.28
N ALA A 64 -16.43 -36.83 20.91
CA ALA A 64 -16.91 -35.97 19.82
C ALA A 64 -16.58 -34.49 20.02
N THR A 65 -16.58 -34.00 21.27
CA THR A 65 -16.22 -32.62 21.62
C THR A 65 -14.73 -32.33 21.40
N THR A 66 -13.90 -33.38 21.37
CA THR A 66 -12.47 -33.27 21.03
C THR A 66 -12.28 -32.95 19.56
N ALA A 67 -13.16 -33.45 18.69
CA ALA A 67 -13.11 -33.14 17.25
C ALA A 67 -13.38 -31.66 16.99
N ASP A 68 -14.40 -31.06 17.63
CA ASP A 68 -14.72 -29.64 17.46
C ASP A 68 -13.58 -28.73 17.95
N ILE A 69 -12.92 -29.09 19.05
CA ILE A 69 -11.75 -28.37 19.58
C ILE A 69 -10.55 -28.52 18.64
N LEU A 70 -10.29 -29.73 18.15
CA LEU A 70 -9.23 -29.99 17.19
C LEU A 70 -9.47 -29.26 15.87
N ASP A 71 -10.71 -29.14 15.40
CA ASP A 71 -11.06 -28.36 14.21
C ASP A 71 -10.76 -26.87 14.39
N ARG A 72 -11.06 -26.30 15.56
CA ARG A 72 -10.67 -24.90 15.90
C ARG A 72 -9.15 -24.70 15.95
N LEU A 73 -8.41 -25.73 16.42
CA LEU A 73 -6.95 -25.71 16.43
C LEU A 73 -6.37 -26.04 15.05
N THR A 74 -7.10 -26.67 14.14
CA THR A 74 -6.50 -27.09 12.86
C THR A 74 -6.24 -25.85 12.01
N ILE A 75 -4.97 -25.54 11.79
CA ILE A 75 -4.58 -24.52 10.82
C ILE A 75 -5.01 -25.07 9.45
N PRO A 76 -5.85 -24.36 8.69
CA PRO A 76 -6.24 -24.82 7.37
C PRO A 76 -4.99 -25.03 6.52
N THR A 77 -4.70 -26.28 6.14
CA THR A 77 -3.47 -26.70 5.44
C THR A 77 -3.34 -26.19 4.01
N HIS A 78 -4.28 -25.37 3.53
CA HIS A 78 -4.19 -24.79 2.20
C HIS A 78 -3.51 -23.41 2.23
N ALA A 79 -2.22 -23.37 1.90
CA ALA A 79 -1.53 -22.11 1.54
C ALA A 79 -2.28 -21.31 0.45
N GLU A 80 -3.09 -22.00 -0.37
CA GLU A 80 -4.00 -21.40 -1.36
C GLU A 80 -5.15 -20.58 -0.74
N SER A 81 -5.69 -20.99 0.42
CA SER A 81 -6.80 -20.28 1.06
C SER A 81 -6.36 -18.93 1.64
N GLN A 82 -5.18 -18.88 2.25
CA GLN A 82 -4.59 -17.65 2.78
C GLN A 82 -4.15 -16.67 1.69
N ARG A 83 -3.53 -17.16 0.60
CA ARG A 83 -3.19 -16.34 -0.58
C ARG A 83 -4.44 -15.72 -1.22
N SER A 84 -5.51 -16.51 -1.34
CA SER A 84 -6.80 -16.02 -1.84
C SER A 84 -7.41 -14.94 -0.93
N LEU A 85 -7.20 -15.04 0.38
CA LEU A 85 -7.80 -14.13 1.37
C LEU A 85 -7.23 -12.72 1.26
N ALA A 86 -5.90 -12.56 1.20
CA ALA A 86 -5.28 -11.23 1.08
C ALA A 86 -5.79 -10.48 -0.16
N LYS A 87 -5.82 -11.16 -1.31
CA LYS A 87 -6.39 -10.62 -2.55
C LYS A 87 -7.87 -10.27 -2.38
N GLN A 88 -8.68 -11.16 -1.80
CA GLN A 88 -10.11 -10.93 -1.59
C GLN A 88 -10.38 -9.72 -0.68
N LEU A 89 -9.63 -9.57 0.41
CA LEU A 89 -9.73 -8.43 1.32
C LEU A 89 -9.37 -7.14 0.60
N ILE A 90 -8.25 -7.13 -0.12
CA ILE A 90 -7.80 -5.98 -0.90
C ILE A 90 -8.86 -5.59 -1.95
N CYS A 91 -9.34 -6.54 -2.75
CA CYS A 91 -10.40 -6.32 -3.74
C CYS A 91 -11.64 -5.72 -3.08
N SER A 92 -12.13 -6.34 -1.99
CA SER A 92 -13.34 -5.89 -1.27
C SER A 92 -13.22 -4.45 -0.78
N ILE A 93 -12.05 -4.07 -0.27
CA ILE A 93 -11.75 -2.71 0.20
C ILE A 93 -11.73 -1.71 -0.97
N THR A 94 -11.07 -2.06 -2.09
CA THR A 94 -11.01 -1.16 -3.25
C THR A 94 -12.38 -0.89 -3.86
N THR A 95 -13.28 -1.88 -3.83
CA THR A 95 -14.67 -1.75 -4.30
C THR A 95 -15.62 -1.16 -3.26
N CYS A 96 -15.19 -0.99 -2.00
CA CYS A 96 -16.06 -0.54 -0.90
C CYS A 96 -16.66 0.85 -1.17
N THR A 97 -17.98 0.98 -1.03
CA THR A 97 -18.74 2.19 -1.33
C THR A 97 -18.65 3.21 -0.20
N ASP A 98 -18.80 2.78 1.05
CA ASP A 98 -18.72 3.62 2.23
C ASP A 98 -17.28 4.10 2.49
N ALA A 99 -17.12 5.40 2.76
CA ALA A 99 -15.79 5.98 2.93
C ALA A 99 -15.18 5.67 4.30
N ASN A 100 -15.99 5.63 5.36
CA ASN A 100 -15.51 5.43 6.72
C ASN A 100 -15.08 3.97 6.92
N ALA A 101 -15.96 3.03 6.57
CA ALA A 101 -15.67 1.61 6.60
C ALA A 101 -14.44 1.27 5.73
N ARG A 102 -14.34 1.85 4.53
CA ARG A 102 -13.16 1.66 3.68
C ARG A 102 -11.87 2.12 4.36
N ASN A 103 -11.88 3.29 5.01
CA ASN A 103 -10.67 3.82 5.66
C ASN A 103 -10.27 3.00 6.90
N GLU A 104 -11.24 2.56 7.71
CA GLU A 104 -11.00 1.66 8.84
C GLU A 104 -10.43 0.32 8.38
N LEU A 105 -11.05 -0.29 7.34
CA LEU A 105 -10.58 -1.55 6.77
C LEU A 105 -9.21 -1.41 6.10
N LYS A 106 -8.92 -0.29 5.42
CA LYS A 106 -7.58 0.00 4.88
C LYS A 106 -6.52 -0.01 5.97
N SER A 107 -6.80 0.64 7.09
CA SER A 107 -5.88 0.70 8.24
C SER A 107 -5.68 -0.69 8.87
N LEU A 108 -6.78 -1.41 9.12
CA LEU A 108 -6.76 -2.76 9.67
C LEU A 108 -5.97 -3.72 8.79
N VAL A 109 -6.34 -3.83 7.51
CA VAL A 109 -5.72 -4.78 6.58
C VAL A 109 -4.27 -4.41 6.29
N LYS A 110 -3.93 -3.12 6.12
CA LYS A 110 -2.52 -2.72 6.03
C LYS A 110 -1.74 -3.12 7.28
N GLY A 111 -2.33 -2.94 8.47
CA GLY A 111 -1.73 -3.38 9.72
C GLY A 111 -1.50 -4.90 9.77
N LEU A 112 -2.42 -5.71 9.25
CA LEU A 112 -2.27 -7.16 9.20
C LEU A 112 -1.23 -7.63 8.17
N LEU A 113 -1.16 -6.95 7.01
CA LEU A 113 -0.22 -7.31 5.94
C LEU A 113 1.21 -6.81 6.21
N CYS A 114 1.36 -5.60 6.77
CA CYS A 114 2.66 -4.92 6.88
C CYS A 114 3.31 -4.99 8.27
N LYS A 115 2.62 -5.45 9.34
CA LYS A 115 3.26 -5.59 10.66
C LYS A 115 4.29 -6.70 10.58
N SER A 116 5.56 -6.37 10.34
CA SER A 116 6.68 -7.27 10.63
C SER A 116 6.95 -7.24 12.13
N SER A 117 6.45 -8.23 12.86
CA SER A 117 7.01 -8.53 14.18
C SER A 117 8.36 -9.20 13.94
N VAL A 118 9.37 -8.81 14.70
CA VAL A 118 10.74 -9.38 14.66
C VAL A 118 10.75 -10.89 15.01
N TYR A 119 9.58 -11.46 15.36
CA TYR A 119 9.42 -12.80 15.92
C TYR A 119 8.52 -13.74 15.11
N GLU A 120 7.80 -13.31 14.07
CA GLU A 120 6.93 -14.19 13.28
C GLU A 120 7.46 -14.45 11.88
N LYS A 121 7.90 -15.69 11.65
CA LYS A 121 8.43 -16.16 10.35
C LYS A 121 7.36 -16.63 9.36
N ASN A 122 6.08 -16.62 9.72
CA ASN A 122 5.01 -17.20 8.93
C ASN A 122 3.96 -16.14 8.57
N TYR A 123 4.36 -15.10 7.85
CA TYR A 123 3.37 -14.22 7.21
C TYR A 123 2.71 -14.96 6.04
N PRO A 124 1.42 -14.70 5.76
CA PRO A 124 0.82 -15.16 4.52
C PRO A 124 1.66 -14.60 3.37
N ASP A 125 2.25 -15.51 2.59
CA ASP A 125 3.12 -15.21 1.46
C ASP A 125 2.35 -14.33 0.46
N LEU A 126 2.53 -13.02 0.59
CA LEU A 126 1.76 -12.01 -0.12
C LEU A 126 2.21 -12.05 -1.57
N ASN A 127 1.40 -12.66 -2.43
CA ASN A 127 1.73 -12.77 -3.83
C ASN A 127 1.72 -11.38 -4.49
N LYS A 128 2.90 -10.99 -4.97
CA LYS A 128 3.13 -9.74 -5.69
C LYS A 128 2.19 -9.56 -6.88
N ASP A 129 2.01 -10.62 -7.67
CA ASP A 129 1.19 -10.61 -8.88
C ASP A 129 -0.29 -10.35 -8.56
N ASP A 130 -0.76 -10.85 -7.41
CA ASP A 130 -2.14 -10.63 -6.98
C ASP A 130 -2.39 -9.16 -6.64
N ILE A 131 -1.47 -8.50 -5.92
CA ILE A 131 -1.60 -7.07 -5.62
C ILE A 131 -1.47 -6.23 -6.88
N LEU A 132 -0.51 -6.55 -7.75
CA LEU A 132 -0.33 -5.84 -9.01
C LEU A 132 -1.56 -5.97 -9.91
N SER A 133 -2.22 -7.13 -9.95
CA SER A 133 -3.49 -7.29 -10.69
C SER A 133 -4.61 -6.37 -10.17
N VAL A 134 -4.63 -6.10 -8.85
CA VAL A 134 -5.57 -5.13 -8.27
C VAL A 134 -5.13 -3.69 -8.58
N CYS A 135 -3.82 -3.40 -8.59
CA CYS A 135 -3.29 -2.11 -9.03
C CYS A 135 -3.68 -1.83 -10.49
N GLU A 136 -3.50 -2.79 -11.40
CA GLU A 136 -3.90 -2.70 -12.81
C GLU A 136 -5.39 -2.41 -12.95
N SER A 137 -6.23 -3.17 -12.24
CA SER A 137 -7.68 -2.94 -12.19
C SER A 137 -8.00 -1.53 -11.69
N CYS A 138 -7.29 -1.08 -10.65
CA CYS A 138 -7.49 0.24 -10.08
C CYS A 138 -7.07 1.38 -11.03
N VAL A 139 -5.98 1.20 -11.78
CA VAL A 139 -5.50 2.16 -12.78
C VAL A 139 -6.42 2.18 -14.01
N GLY A 140 -6.93 1.01 -14.42
CA GLY A 140 -7.94 0.92 -15.48
C GLY A 140 -9.24 1.67 -15.12
N LEU A 141 -9.72 1.51 -13.88
CA LEU A 141 -10.86 2.27 -13.37
C LEU A 141 -10.57 3.78 -13.34
N LEU A 142 -9.38 4.19 -12.89
CA LEU A 142 -8.98 5.60 -12.92
C LEU A 142 -8.99 6.16 -14.34
N THR A 143 -8.51 5.38 -15.32
CA THR A 143 -8.48 5.76 -16.74
C THR A 143 -9.90 6.00 -17.25
N SER A 144 -10.84 5.07 -17.03
CA SER A 144 -12.24 5.26 -17.42
C SER A 144 -12.92 6.46 -16.75
N LEU A 145 -12.60 6.76 -15.49
CA LEU A 145 -13.10 7.95 -14.80
C LEU A 145 -12.56 9.25 -15.40
N LEU A 146 -11.30 9.26 -15.86
CA LEU A 146 -10.71 10.41 -16.53
C LEU A 146 -11.24 10.58 -17.96
N GLU A 147 -11.59 9.50 -18.64
CA GLU A 147 -12.29 9.56 -19.93
C GLU A 147 -13.68 10.19 -19.76
N GLU A 148 -14.43 9.79 -18.72
CA GLU A 148 -15.68 10.43 -18.32
C GLU A 148 -15.47 11.93 -18.06
N ALA A 149 -14.39 12.31 -17.37
CA ALA A 149 -14.09 13.72 -17.10
C ALA A 149 -13.75 14.51 -18.37
N SER A 150 -12.99 13.91 -19.28
CA SER A 150 -12.58 14.54 -20.53
C SER A 150 -13.76 14.73 -21.49
N THR A 151 -14.72 13.81 -21.48
CA THR A 151 -15.94 13.86 -22.32
C THR A 151 -17.05 14.72 -21.73
N THR A 152 -17.18 14.79 -20.40
CA THR A 152 -18.21 15.60 -19.73
C THR A 152 -18.00 17.10 -19.91
N ASN A 153 -16.76 17.54 -20.15
CA ASN A 153 -16.45 18.90 -20.59
C ASN A 153 -17.11 19.26 -21.94
N ASN A 154 -17.62 18.28 -22.70
CA ASN A 154 -18.20 18.45 -24.03
C ASN A 154 -19.69 18.10 -24.15
N THR A 155 -20.35 17.44 -23.18
CA THR A 155 -21.81 17.20 -23.27
C THR A 155 -22.49 17.03 -21.91
N VAL A 156 -23.57 17.78 -21.69
CA VAL A 156 -24.51 17.57 -20.58
C VAL A 156 -25.40 16.38 -20.92
N GLN A 157 -25.15 15.19 -20.36
CA GLN A 157 -26.16 14.12 -20.35
C GLN A 157 -26.30 13.41 -19.01
N LYS A 158 -27.55 13.41 -18.54
CA LYS A 158 -28.10 12.60 -17.45
C LYS A 158 -28.01 11.11 -17.79
N SER A 159 -27.49 10.28 -16.88
CA SER A 159 -28.00 8.89 -16.69
C SER A 159 -27.39 8.14 -15.51
N THR A 160 -28.29 7.37 -14.85
CA THR A 160 -28.20 6.22 -13.92
C THR A 160 -27.59 6.37 -12.51
N LYS A 161 -28.28 5.81 -11.51
CA LYS A 161 -28.78 6.56 -10.35
C LYS A 161 -28.50 5.90 -8.98
N ARG A 162 -27.30 5.32 -8.78
CA ARG A 162 -26.86 4.87 -7.42
C ARG A 162 -25.36 5.06 -7.10
N GLU A 163 -24.44 4.96 -8.06
CA GLU A 163 -23.01 5.30 -7.84
C GLU A 163 -22.59 6.68 -8.38
N LYS A 164 -23.34 7.23 -9.33
CA LYS A 164 -23.11 8.57 -9.91
C LYS A 164 -23.65 9.73 -9.05
N ASP A 165 -24.15 9.46 -7.85
CA ASP A 165 -24.63 10.52 -6.95
C ASP A 165 -23.47 11.33 -6.36
N LYS A 166 -22.26 10.73 -6.34
CA LYS A 166 -21.04 11.40 -5.93
C LYS A 166 -20.41 12.18 -7.09
N PRO A 167 -19.94 13.41 -6.87
CA PRO A 167 -19.22 14.18 -7.88
C PRO A 167 -18.07 13.37 -8.49
N LEU A 168 -17.83 13.52 -9.80
CA LEU A 168 -16.78 12.78 -10.51
C LEU A 168 -15.40 12.93 -9.85
N LEU A 169 -15.09 14.12 -9.33
CA LEU A 169 -13.87 14.39 -8.58
C LEU A 169 -13.75 13.54 -7.31
N GLU A 170 -14.85 13.27 -6.61
CA GLU A 170 -14.84 12.40 -5.43
C GLU A 170 -14.57 10.94 -5.81
N ARG A 171 -15.14 10.48 -6.93
CA ARG A 171 -14.89 9.14 -7.48
C ARG A 171 -13.41 8.97 -7.88
N ILE A 172 -12.85 9.98 -8.56
CA ILE A 172 -11.42 10.03 -8.93
C ILE A 172 -10.53 10.05 -7.68
N SER A 173 -10.80 10.93 -6.71
CA SER A 173 -10.03 11.00 -5.46
C SER A 173 -10.08 9.67 -4.70
N LYS A 174 -11.26 9.04 -4.58
CA LYS A 174 -11.41 7.71 -3.98
C LYS A 174 -10.49 6.70 -4.66
N GLN A 175 -10.46 6.72 -5.99
CA GLN A 175 -9.69 5.76 -6.76
C GLN A 175 -8.18 5.99 -6.64
N VAL A 176 -7.74 7.25 -6.62
CA VAL A 176 -6.36 7.61 -6.31
C VAL A 176 -5.98 7.21 -4.88
N ASP A 177 -6.87 7.38 -3.90
CA ASP A 177 -6.63 6.94 -2.52
C ASP A 177 -6.55 5.40 -2.40
N ASN A 178 -7.23 4.65 -3.27
CA ASN A 178 -7.07 3.20 -3.38
C ASN A 178 -5.70 2.83 -3.95
N ILE A 179 -5.28 3.47 -5.04
CA ILE A 179 -3.97 3.25 -5.66
C ILE A 179 -2.84 3.57 -4.68
N ASN A 180 -2.90 4.71 -3.99
CA ASN A 180 -1.90 5.10 -3.01
C ASN A 180 -1.81 4.12 -1.83
N TRP A 181 -2.95 3.59 -1.38
CA TRP A 181 -2.98 2.56 -0.33
C TRP A 181 -2.34 1.24 -0.78
N LEU A 182 -2.58 0.81 -2.01
CA LEU A 182 -1.90 -0.38 -2.58
C LEU A 182 -0.40 -0.15 -2.75
N LEU A 183 -0.01 1.03 -3.25
CA LEU A 183 1.38 1.42 -3.39
C LEU A 183 2.10 1.42 -2.05
N ASP A 184 1.46 1.93 -1.00
CA ASP A 184 1.96 1.87 0.37
C ASP A 184 2.25 0.42 0.83
N ILE A 185 1.34 -0.52 0.57
CA ILE A 185 1.55 -1.94 0.88
C ILE A 185 2.75 -2.48 0.07
N LEU A 186 2.80 -2.20 -1.23
CA LEU A 186 3.92 -2.63 -2.09
C LEU A 186 5.26 -2.05 -1.62
N LEU A 187 5.28 -0.82 -1.11
CA LEU A 187 6.48 -0.19 -0.57
C LEU A 187 6.95 -0.85 0.73
N ASP A 188 6.04 -1.16 1.64
CA ASP A 188 6.35 -1.84 2.91
C ASP A 188 6.96 -3.24 2.66
N HIS A 189 6.53 -3.92 1.58
CA HIS A 189 7.07 -5.21 1.16
C HIS A 189 8.25 -5.13 0.16
N GLN A 190 8.74 -3.94 -0.19
CA GLN A 190 9.79 -3.74 -1.22
C GLN A 190 9.44 -4.33 -2.61
N MET A 191 8.15 -4.35 -2.95
CA MET A 191 7.60 -4.93 -4.19
C MET A 191 7.10 -3.88 -5.20
N ALA A 192 7.32 -2.58 -4.93
CA ALA A 192 6.75 -1.49 -5.72
C ALA A 192 7.47 -1.20 -7.05
N GLU A 193 8.55 -1.91 -7.41
CA GLU A 193 9.27 -1.67 -8.68
C GLU A 193 8.36 -1.83 -9.90
N GLU A 194 7.61 -2.93 -10.01
CA GLU A 194 6.72 -3.16 -11.17
C GLU A 194 5.55 -2.18 -11.21
N PHE A 195 5.15 -1.62 -10.07
CA PHE A 195 4.17 -0.54 -10.06
C PHE A 195 4.71 0.73 -10.73
N VAL A 196 6.03 1.00 -10.63
CA VAL A 196 6.65 2.11 -11.36
C VAL A 196 6.51 1.92 -12.86
N ASP A 197 6.77 0.71 -13.35
CA ASP A 197 6.61 0.40 -14.76
C ASP A 197 5.14 0.48 -15.19
N LEU A 198 4.21 -0.04 -14.39
CA LEU A 198 2.77 0.11 -14.62
C LEU A 198 2.37 1.58 -14.74
N TRP A 199 2.83 2.44 -13.82
CA TRP A 199 2.49 3.86 -13.78
C TRP A 199 3.19 4.67 -14.88
N ALA A 200 4.44 4.35 -15.22
CA ALA A 200 5.17 4.98 -16.32
C ALA A 200 4.57 4.64 -17.69
N ASN A 201 3.93 3.48 -17.83
CA ASN A 201 3.32 3.05 -19.09
C ASN A 201 1.90 3.61 -19.34
N GLN A 202 1.41 4.55 -18.51
CA GLN A 202 0.06 5.13 -18.64
C GLN A 202 -0.02 6.28 -19.66
N ARG A 203 0.09 5.96 -20.95
CA ARG A 203 0.07 6.95 -22.04
C ARG A 203 -1.28 7.63 -22.19
N GLU A 204 -2.36 6.90 -21.94
CA GLU A 204 -3.74 7.38 -22.01
C GLU A 204 -4.00 8.42 -20.91
N LEU A 205 -3.57 8.13 -19.68
CA LEU A 205 -3.65 9.09 -18.57
C LEU A 205 -2.87 10.36 -18.87
N LEU A 206 -1.68 10.25 -19.46
CA LEU A 206 -0.87 11.42 -19.82
C LEU A 206 -1.57 12.30 -20.88
N LYS A 207 -2.20 11.70 -21.90
CA LYS A 207 -2.97 12.45 -22.91
C LYS A 207 -4.18 13.16 -22.30
N MET A 208 -4.87 12.51 -21.37
CA MET A 208 -6.01 13.11 -20.67
C MET A 208 -5.56 14.19 -19.69
N HIS A 209 -4.40 14.03 -19.05
CA HIS A 209 -3.81 15.04 -18.17
C HIS A 209 -3.73 16.40 -18.86
N GLU A 210 -3.39 16.47 -20.14
CA GLU A 210 -3.34 17.74 -20.89
C GLU A 210 -4.70 18.44 -21.04
N ASN A 211 -5.81 17.71 -20.97
CA ASN A 211 -7.15 18.17 -21.33
C ASN A 211 -8.12 18.29 -20.14
N VAL A 212 -7.79 17.69 -18.99
CA VAL A 212 -8.64 17.76 -17.78
C VAL A 212 -8.31 18.97 -16.92
N SER A 213 -9.24 19.33 -16.02
CA SER A 213 -9.06 20.48 -15.12
C SER A 213 -7.89 20.27 -14.15
N PRO A 214 -7.23 21.35 -13.68
CA PRO A 214 -6.12 21.25 -12.73
C PRO A 214 -6.47 20.47 -11.45
N MET A 215 -7.73 20.50 -11.02
CA MET A 215 -8.22 19.73 -9.87
C MET A 215 -8.11 18.21 -10.10
N ILE A 216 -8.37 17.75 -11.32
CA ILE A 216 -8.25 16.32 -11.70
C ILE A 216 -6.79 15.95 -11.92
N ARG A 217 -6.02 16.82 -12.61
CA ARG A 217 -4.59 16.61 -12.84
C ARG A 217 -3.82 16.44 -11.53
N TYR A 218 -4.14 17.27 -10.54
CA TYR A 218 -3.59 17.18 -9.20
C TYR A 218 -3.79 15.78 -8.58
N GLU A 219 -4.93 15.12 -8.77
CA GLU A 219 -5.16 13.77 -8.23
C GLU A 219 -4.19 12.74 -8.85
N LEU A 220 -3.89 12.83 -10.14
CA LEU A 220 -2.85 11.98 -10.77
C LEU A 220 -1.45 12.29 -10.21
N SER A 221 -1.16 13.57 -10.05
CA SER A 221 0.13 14.04 -9.54
C SER A 221 0.39 13.60 -8.09
N ARG A 222 -0.64 13.29 -7.29
CA ARG A 222 -0.47 12.69 -5.95
C ARG A 222 0.18 11.31 -6.00
N VAL A 223 -0.20 10.46 -6.97
CA VAL A 223 0.40 9.12 -7.13
C VAL A 223 1.88 9.26 -7.49
N SER A 224 2.17 10.11 -8.48
CA SER A 224 3.54 10.40 -8.90
C SER A 224 4.39 11.00 -7.77
N ALA A 225 3.82 11.88 -6.94
CA ALA A 225 4.50 12.46 -5.79
C ALA A 225 4.96 11.40 -4.79
N ILE A 226 4.12 10.41 -4.47
CA ILE A 226 4.48 9.31 -3.56
C ILE A 226 5.62 8.47 -4.15
N LEU A 227 5.57 8.16 -5.45
CA LEU A 227 6.65 7.45 -6.13
C LEU A 227 7.98 8.22 -6.09
N PHE A 228 7.95 9.53 -6.36
CA PHE A 228 9.15 10.36 -6.26
C PHE A 228 9.71 10.36 -4.85
N ILE A 229 8.88 10.58 -3.82
CA ILE A 229 9.30 10.55 -2.42
C ILE A 229 9.91 9.18 -2.07
N ALA A 230 9.24 8.09 -2.42
CA ALA A 230 9.72 6.74 -2.12
C ALA A 230 11.08 6.45 -2.79
N MET A 231 11.25 6.90 -4.04
CA MET A 231 12.50 6.78 -4.79
C MET A 231 13.63 7.59 -4.16
N GLY A 232 13.38 8.87 -3.83
CA GLY A 232 14.39 9.75 -3.23
C GLY A 232 14.76 9.40 -1.79
N THR A 233 13.82 8.82 -1.03
CA THR A 233 14.06 8.33 0.35
C THR A 233 14.65 6.92 0.39
N ARG A 234 14.91 6.29 -0.75
CA ARG A 234 15.44 4.91 -0.88
C ARG A 234 14.52 3.84 -0.29
N LYS A 235 13.24 4.14 -0.10
CA LYS A 235 12.20 3.13 0.21
C LYS A 235 11.84 2.30 -1.02
N LEU A 236 12.05 2.88 -2.20
CA LEU A 236 11.81 2.25 -3.50
C LEU A 236 13.14 2.09 -4.24
N HIS A 237 13.49 0.84 -4.55
CA HIS A 237 14.63 0.50 -5.39
C HIS A 237 14.11 0.11 -6.78
N CYS A 238 14.58 0.83 -7.80
CA CYS A 238 14.21 0.58 -9.19
C CYS A 238 15.44 0.57 -10.08
N ARG A 239 15.39 -0.24 -11.14
CA ARG A 239 16.36 -0.20 -12.25
C ARG A 239 16.45 1.18 -12.89
N SER A 240 17.55 1.43 -13.58
CA SER A 240 17.83 2.73 -14.18
C SER A 240 16.76 3.12 -15.21
N GLU A 241 16.27 2.15 -15.96
CA GLU A 241 15.27 2.28 -17.02
C GLU A 241 13.92 2.69 -16.45
N ALA A 242 13.45 2.02 -15.38
CA ALA A 242 12.19 2.35 -14.71
C ALA A 242 12.21 3.77 -14.11
N ARG A 243 13.34 4.15 -13.46
CA ARG A 243 13.51 5.51 -12.93
C ARG A 243 13.48 6.56 -14.02
N LEU A 244 14.19 6.31 -15.13
CA LEU A 244 14.20 7.22 -16.28
C LEU A 244 12.81 7.32 -16.91
N GLY A 245 12.12 6.20 -17.10
CA GLY A 245 10.77 6.17 -17.67
C GLY A 245 9.78 6.97 -16.84
N LEU A 246 9.78 6.78 -15.51
CA LEU A 246 8.95 7.57 -14.60
C LEU A 246 9.24 9.07 -14.73
N LEU A 247 10.52 9.47 -14.73
CA LEU A 247 10.91 10.87 -14.85
C LEU A 247 10.54 11.46 -16.21
N GLN A 248 10.74 10.74 -17.31
CA GLN A 248 10.38 11.22 -18.65
C GLN A 248 8.87 11.47 -18.79
N VAL A 249 8.05 10.62 -18.18
CA VAL A 249 6.58 10.69 -18.31
C VAL A 249 5.99 11.70 -17.32
N TRP A 250 6.38 11.64 -16.05
CA TRP A 250 5.67 12.32 -14.96
C TRP A 250 6.37 13.56 -14.41
N PHE A 251 7.64 13.83 -14.77
CA PHE A 251 8.33 15.02 -14.27
C PHE A 251 7.66 16.31 -14.73
N ARG A 252 7.37 16.44 -16.02
CA ARG A 252 6.72 17.65 -16.56
C ARG A 252 5.28 17.85 -16.03
N PRO A 253 4.40 16.83 -15.99
CA PRO A 253 3.13 16.91 -15.26
C PRO A 253 3.28 17.41 -13.82
N MET A 254 4.25 16.87 -13.08
CA MET A 254 4.53 17.29 -11.70
C MET A 254 4.94 18.75 -11.60
N LEU A 255 5.77 19.26 -12.51
CA LEU A 255 6.15 20.67 -12.53
C LEU A 255 4.95 21.60 -12.73
N LEU A 256 3.98 21.19 -13.56
CA LEU A 256 2.78 21.98 -13.86
C LEU A 256 1.76 21.98 -12.72
N ASP A 257 1.65 20.87 -12.00
CA ASP A 257 0.66 20.71 -10.93
C ASP A 257 1.21 21.02 -9.53
N PHE A 258 2.50 21.33 -9.41
CA PHE A 258 3.16 21.54 -8.11
C PHE A 258 2.49 22.62 -7.26
N GLY A 259 2.05 23.73 -7.87
CA GLY A 259 1.27 24.75 -7.17
C GLY A 259 -0.03 24.22 -6.56
N TRP A 260 -0.69 23.23 -7.17
CA TRP A 260 -1.86 22.56 -6.60
C TRP A 260 -1.47 21.58 -5.50
N LEU A 261 -0.37 20.83 -5.67
CA LEU A 261 0.18 19.96 -4.63
C LEU A 261 0.53 20.73 -3.35
N GLN A 262 1.06 21.95 -3.50
CA GLN A 262 1.43 22.80 -2.37
C GLN A 262 0.20 23.33 -1.61
N ARG A 263 -0.87 23.69 -2.33
CA ARG A 263 -2.15 24.16 -1.76
C ARG A 263 -2.93 23.03 -1.09
N CYS A 264 -2.98 21.88 -1.75
CA CYS A 264 -3.73 20.71 -1.30
C CYS A 264 -2.74 19.57 -1.03
N LYS A 265 -2.14 19.53 0.17
CA LYS A 265 -1.10 18.53 0.43
C LYS A 265 -1.63 17.11 0.59
N LYS A 266 -2.83 16.94 1.17
CA LYS A 266 -3.43 15.61 1.49
C LYS A 266 -2.43 14.63 2.13
N GLY A 267 -1.58 15.11 3.05
CA GLY A 267 -0.57 14.31 3.73
C GLY A 267 0.81 14.24 3.05
N LEU A 268 1.00 14.86 1.88
CA LEU A 268 2.30 14.93 1.22
C LEU A 268 3.27 15.89 1.93
N ASP A 269 4.49 15.41 2.17
CA ASP A 269 5.62 16.26 2.57
C ASP A 269 6.25 16.91 1.33
N MET A 270 5.92 18.19 1.13
CA MET A 270 6.39 18.96 -0.03
C MET A 270 7.91 19.15 -0.04
N LYS A 271 8.56 19.26 1.12
CA LYS A 271 10.02 19.41 1.17
C LYS A 271 10.70 18.10 0.81
N ALA A 272 10.18 16.99 1.34
CA ALA A 272 10.65 15.66 0.96
C ALA A 272 10.45 15.42 -0.54
N LEU A 273 9.33 15.86 -1.12
CA LEU A 273 9.09 15.76 -2.56
C LEU A 273 10.12 16.53 -3.38
N GLU A 274 10.39 17.81 -3.07
CA GLU A 274 11.38 18.62 -3.77
C GLU A 274 12.78 17.99 -3.72
N GLU A 275 13.21 17.55 -2.52
CA GLU A 275 14.49 16.88 -2.34
C GLU A 275 14.53 15.56 -3.11
N ALA A 276 13.47 14.77 -3.03
CA ALA A 276 13.40 13.48 -3.70
C ALA A 276 13.40 13.59 -5.23
N MET A 277 12.69 14.57 -5.80
CA MET A 277 12.76 14.88 -7.24
C MET A 277 14.18 15.25 -7.64
N GLY A 278 14.83 16.15 -6.89
CA GLY A 278 16.20 16.58 -7.16
C GLY A 278 17.22 15.43 -7.08
N GLN A 279 17.11 14.57 -6.06
CA GLN A 279 17.97 13.38 -5.93
C GLN A 279 17.73 12.40 -7.07
N SER A 280 16.47 12.15 -7.44
CA SER A 280 16.12 11.23 -8.52
C SER A 280 16.74 11.68 -9.85
N LEU A 281 16.69 12.98 -10.17
CA LEU A 281 17.37 13.55 -11.34
C LEU A 281 18.88 13.27 -11.30
N LEU A 282 19.54 13.53 -10.17
CA LEU A 282 20.98 13.32 -10.01
C LEU A 282 21.44 11.86 -10.16
N THR A 283 20.51 10.90 -10.14
CA THR A 283 20.82 9.47 -10.36
C THR A 283 20.84 9.04 -11.83
N LEU A 284 20.35 9.90 -12.75
CA LEU A 284 20.30 9.62 -14.18
C LEU A 284 21.65 9.85 -14.88
N PRO A 285 21.87 9.41 -16.12
CA PRO A 285 23.03 9.83 -16.89
C PRO A 285 22.96 11.33 -17.27
N LEU A 286 24.12 11.93 -17.54
CA LEU A 286 24.26 13.39 -17.67
C LEU A 286 23.40 14.02 -18.78
N LYS A 287 23.17 13.29 -19.87
CA LYS A 287 22.37 13.76 -21.00
C LYS A 287 20.90 13.96 -20.61
N GLU A 288 20.36 13.01 -19.86
CA GLU A 288 19.01 13.02 -19.34
C GLU A 288 18.87 14.06 -18.24
N GLN A 289 19.88 14.18 -17.36
CA GLN A 289 19.95 15.24 -16.34
C GLN A 289 19.84 16.63 -16.99
N TYR A 290 20.64 16.91 -18.02
CA TYR A 290 20.61 18.19 -18.73
C TYR A 290 19.18 18.52 -19.21
N THR A 291 18.53 17.58 -19.90
CA THR A 291 17.20 17.77 -20.47
C THR A 291 16.17 18.13 -19.39
N LEU A 292 16.12 17.36 -18.31
CA LEU A 292 15.16 17.55 -17.22
C LEU A 292 15.45 18.83 -16.42
N PHE A 293 16.71 19.15 -16.15
CA PHE A 293 17.07 20.39 -15.47
C PHE A 293 16.74 21.64 -16.29
N MET A 294 16.88 21.58 -17.61
CA MET A 294 16.50 22.70 -18.49
C MET A 294 14.97 22.88 -18.54
N ASP A 295 14.20 21.79 -18.54
CA ASP A 295 12.74 21.86 -18.44
C ASP A 295 12.28 22.44 -17.10
N TRP A 296 12.90 22.01 -16.00
CA TRP A 296 12.69 22.60 -14.68
C TRP A 296 13.02 24.09 -14.67
N PHE A 297 14.20 24.49 -15.18
CA PHE A 297 14.63 25.89 -15.18
C PHE A 297 13.65 26.78 -15.96
N ARG A 298 13.20 26.30 -17.13
CA ARG A 298 12.17 26.98 -17.93
C ARG A 298 10.86 27.12 -17.16
N CYS A 299 10.40 26.05 -16.48
CA CYS A 299 9.18 26.08 -15.68
C CYS A 299 9.30 27.05 -14.49
N PHE A 300 10.37 26.93 -13.71
CA PHE A 300 10.63 27.76 -12.54
C PHE A 300 10.73 29.25 -12.88
N SER A 301 11.33 29.58 -14.03
CA SER A 301 11.41 30.97 -14.52
C SER A 301 10.04 31.61 -14.79
N LYS A 302 9.03 30.81 -15.13
CA LYS A 302 7.66 31.28 -15.44
C LYS A 302 6.76 31.28 -14.22
N ASN A 303 6.87 30.26 -13.38
CA ASN A 303 5.89 29.95 -12.33
C ASN A 303 6.41 30.24 -10.91
N GLY A 304 7.70 30.55 -10.75
CA GLY A 304 8.31 30.88 -9.46
C GLY A 304 8.09 29.79 -8.40
N THR A 305 7.52 30.16 -7.26
CA THR A 305 7.29 29.26 -6.13
C THR A 305 6.20 28.22 -6.37
N GLU A 306 5.44 28.30 -7.46
CA GLU A 306 4.48 27.26 -7.86
C GLU A 306 5.15 26.08 -8.59
N CYS A 307 6.48 26.09 -8.71
CA CYS A 307 7.32 25.02 -9.26
C CYS A 307 8.22 24.47 -8.14
N PRO A 308 8.58 23.16 -8.12
CA PRO A 308 9.44 22.62 -7.08
C PRO A 308 10.81 23.31 -7.07
N ASN A 309 11.35 23.57 -5.88
CA ASN A 309 12.67 24.15 -5.73
C ASN A 309 13.78 23.08 -5.83
N LEU A 310 14.30 22.87 -7.04
CA LEU A 310 15.40 21.93 -7.31
C LEU A 310 16.79 22.58 -7.28
N SER A 311 16.91 23.79 -6.72
CA SER A 311 18.15 24.60 -6.79
C SER A 311 19.38 23.87 -6.23
N LYS A 312 19.22 23.12 -5.14
CA LYS A 312 20.30 22.31 -4.54
C LYS A 312 20.79 21.24 -5.51
N ALA A 313 19.88 20.51 -6.15
CA ALA A 313 20.22 19.47 -7.12
C ALA A 313 20.83 20.07 -8.39
N PHE A 314 20.29 21.18 -8.88
CA PHE A 314 20.83 21.91 -10.02
C PHE A 314 22.27 22.38 -9.78
N GLN A 315 22.58 22.93 -8.61
CA GLN A 315 23.93 23.33 -8.24
C GLN A 315 24.91 22.14 -8.22
N ILE A 316 24.48 20.98 -7.68
CA ILE A 316 25.29 19.76 -7.67
C ILE A 316 25.59 19.32 -9.11
N TRP A 317 24.56 19.24 -9.96
CA TRP A 317 24.69 18.88 -11.36
C TRP A 317 25.61 19.84 -12.12
N TRP A 318 25.45 21.15 -11.93
CA TRP A 318 26.28 22.18 -12.58
C TRP A 318 27.76 22.02 -12.24
N ARG A 319 28.09 21.85 -10.95
CA ARG A 319 29.47 21.64 -10.50
C ARG A 319 30.07 20.37 -11.09
N ARG A 320 29.30 19.27 -11.16
CA ARG A 320 29.77 17.99 -11.73
C ARG A 320 29.99 18.08 -13.24
N SER A 321 29.13 18.81 -13.95
CA SER A 321 29.14 18.85 -15.41
C SER A 321 30.17 19.82 -15.98
N PHE A 322 30.34 20.99 -15.35
CA PHE A 322 31.15 22.07 -15.93
C PHE A 322 32.46 22.33 -15.18
N LEU A 323 32.49 22.26 -13.84
CA LEU A 323 33.70 22.58 -13.08
C LEU A 323 34.72 21.44 -13.06
N ARG A 324 34.27 20.18 -13.07
CA ARG A 324 35.18 19.03 -13.20
C ARG A 324 35.60 18.75 -14.65
N GLY A 325 34.74 19.08 -15.63
CA GLY A 325 35.07 18.97 -17.05
C GLY A 325 36.15 19.97 -17.48
N SER A 326 36.20 21.17 -16.86
CA SER A 326 37.27 22.13 -17.08
C SER A 326 38.62 21.70 -16.51
N GLU A 327 38.65 20.89 -15.45
CA GLU A 327 39.90 20.35 -14.90
C GLU A 327 40.49 19.26 -15.82
N THR A 328 39.66 18.46 -16.47
CA THR A 328 40.13 17.40 -17.40
C THR A 328 40.68 17.99 -18.69
N LEU A 329 40.00 19.01 -19.26
CA LEU A 329 40.49 19.72 -20.45
C LEU A 329 41.77 20.54 -20.19
N ALA A 330 41.96 21.04 -18.96
CA ALA A 330 43.18 21.77 -18.59
C ALA A 330 44.39 20.86 -18.37
N ILE A 331 44.18 19.56 -18.13
CA ILE A 331 45.26 18.57 -17.98
C ILE A 331 45.70 18.03 -19.36
N GLU A 332 44.80 17.94 -20.34
CA GLU A 332 45.14 17.55 -21.72
C GLU A 332 45.78 18.70 -22.55
N SER A 333 45.76 19.94 -22.05
CA SER A 333 46.36 21.10 -22.71
C SER A 333 47.72 21.53 -22.12
N ARG A 334 48.38 20.67 -21.34
CA ARG A 334 49.75 20.84 -20.85
C ARG A 334 50.62 19.71 -21.38
#